data_AF-R9BU73-F1
#
_entry.id   AF-R9BU73-F1
#
_cell.length_a   1.000
_cell.length_b   1.000
_cell.length_c   1.000
_cell.angle_alpha   90.00
_cell.angle_beta   90.00
_cell.angle_gamma   90.00
#
_symmetry.space_group_name_H-M   'P 1'
#
loop_
_entity.id
_entity.type
_entity.pdbx_description
1 polymer ?
#
loop_
_entity_poly.entity_id
_entity_poly.type
_entity_poly.pdbx_seq_one_letter_code
_entity_poly.pdbx_strand_id
1 'polypeptide(L)'
;MIAIFINVFSIEPKAILKNTEPIRAGVLLYKGNDYFISLVRNKLIEIENQNKDRIQFIIYDGDGNQDLQDKQLAELIKDKVDVIFLNIVNINNADKLLEEIKKAIFQ
;
A
#
# COMPACT_ATOMS: atom_id res chain seq x y z
N MET A 1 -7.43 41.91 36.10
CA MET A 1 -6.05 41.46 35.84
C MET A 1 -5.88 40.14 36.58
N ILE A 2 -5.88 39.02 35.86
CA ILE A 2 -5.73 37.68 36.42
C ILE A 2 -4.47 37.10 35.81
N ALA A 3 -3.50 36.76 36.66
CA ALA A 3 -2.31 36.03 36.26
C ALA A 3 -2.54 34.56 36.63
N ILE A 4 -2.36 33.66 35.65
CA ILE A 4 -2.36 32.21 35.86
C ILE A 4 -0.91 31.75 35.61
N PHE A 5 -0.29 31.19 36.64
CA PHE A 5 1.01 30.53 36.54
C PHE A 5 0.79 29.03 36.37
N ILE A 6 1.22 28.46 35.24
CA ILE A 6 1.30 27.01 35.04
C ILE A 6 2.78 26.66 34.99
N ASN A 7 3.25 25.96 36.01
CA ASN A 7 4.60 25.39 36.05
C ASN A 7 4.56 24.09 35.24
N VAL A 8 4.94 24.16 33.97
CA VAL A 8 4.96 23.00 33.07
C VAL A 8 6.32 22.32 33.20
N PHE A 9 6.37 21.25 34.02
CA PHE A 9 7.36 20.19 33.84
C PHE A 9 7.28 19.71 32.39
N SER A 10 8.42 19.62 31.71
CA SER A 10 8.58 19.27 30.30
C SER A 10 7.66 18.14 29.85
N ILE A 11 6.49 18.51 29.33
CA ILE A 11 5.76 17.69 28.38
C ILE A 11 6.47 17.93 27.05
N GLU A 12 7.08 16.88 26.50
CA GLU A 12 7.35 16.84 25.06
C GLU A 12 6.03 16.47 24.39
N PRO A 13 5.25 17.43 23.85
CA PRO A 13 4.08 17.08 23.07
C PRO A 13 4.57 16.29 21.85
N LYS A 14 4.45 14.96 21.88
CA LYS A 14 4.44 14.16 20.65
C LYS A 14 3.16 14.54 19.94
N ALA A 15 3.27 15.42 18.95
CA ALA A 15 2.20 15.62 17.99
C ALA A 15 1.84 14.24 17.44
N ILE A 16 0.61 13.77 17.68
CA ILE A 16 0.06 12.68 16.89
C ILE A 16 -0.19 13.32 15.53
N LEU A 17 0.84 13.29 14.67
CA LEU A 17 0.70 13.61 13.27
C LEU A 17 -0.30 12.60 12.72
N LYS A 18 -1.57 13.00 12.64
CA LYS A 18 -2.56 12.26 11.87
C LYS A 18 -2.00 12.33 10.45
N ASN A 19 -1.43 11.24 9.96
CA ASN A 19 -0.80 11.20 8.64
C ASN A 19 -1.86 11.71 7.65
N THR A 20 -1.66 12.91 7.11
CA THR A 20 -2.67 13.59 6.28
C THR A 20 -2.67 13.06 4.86
N GLU A 21 -1.61 12.35 4.49
CA GLU A 21 -1.48 11.72 3.19
C GLU A 21 -2.29 10.41 3.17
N PRO A 22 -3.07 10.16 2.10
CA PRO A 22 -3.72 8.89 1.88
C PRO A 22 -2.71 7.74 1.91
N ILE A 23 -3.13 6.60 2.48
CA ILE A 23 -2.37 5.35 2.41
C ILE A 23 -2.18 4.98 0.94
N ARG A 24 -0.94 4.76 0.51
CA ARG A 24 -0.62 4.30 -0.84
C ARG A 24 -0.59 2.78 -0.84
N ALA A 25 -1.60 2.16 -1.44
CA ALA A 25 -1.74 0.72 -1.50
C ALA A 25 -1.49 0.19 -2.93
N GLY A 26 -0.40 -0.55 -3.12
CA GLY A 26 -0.14 -1.28 -4.35
C GLY A 26 -1.01 -2.53 -4.47
N VAL A 27 -1.58 -2.79 -5.64
CA VAL A 27 -2.42 -3.96 -5.91
C VAL A 27 -1.90 -4.65 -7.17
N LEU A 28 -1.34 -5.85 -7.01
CA LEU A 28 -0.85 -6.69 -8.10
C LEU A 28 -1.90 -7.77 -8.37
N LEU A 29 -2.59 -7.67 -9.51
CA LEU A 29 -3.57 -8.66 -9.96
C LEU A 29 -2.89 -9.69 -10.85
N TYR A 30 -3.23 -10.97 -10.71
CA TYR A 30 -2.63 -12.02 -11.53
C TYR A 30 -3.00 -11.86 -13.01
N LYS A 31 -4.27 -11.51 -13.29
CA LYS A 31 -4.84 -11.32 -14.63
C LYS A 31 -6.11 -10.48 -14.55
N GLY A 32 -6.09 -9.27 -15.10
CA GLY A 32 -7.15 -8.28 -14.91
C GLY A 32 -8.42 -8.53 -15.74
N ASN A 33 -8.34 -9.35 -16.79
CA ASN A 33 -9.50 -9.76 -17.59
C ASN A 33 -10.20 -11.03 -17.06
N ASP A 34 -9.71 -11.63 -15.97
CA ASP A 34 -10.45 -12.65 -15.23
C ASP A 34 -11.70 -12.00 -14.61
N TYR A 35 -12.85 -12.65 -14.78
CA TYR A 35 -14.14 -12.10 -14.34
C TYR A 35 -14.15 -11.76 -12.85
N PHE A 36 -13.70 -12.69 -11.99
CA PHE A 36 -13.70 -12.47 -10.55
C PHE A 36 -12.71 -11.37 -10.15
N ILE A 37 -11.53 -11.35 -10.77
CA ILE A 37 -10.52 -10.31 -10.52
C ILE A 37 -11.00 -8.93 -10.96
N SER A 38 -11.71 -8.84 -12.09
CA SER A 38 -12.29 -7.58 -12.56
C SER A 38 -13.31 -7.02 -11.56
N LEU A 39 -14.09 -7.87 -10.90
CA LEU A 39 -15.02 -7.45 -9.84
C LEU A 39 -14.30 -6.91 -8.61
N VAL A 40 -13.22 -7.58 -8.19
CA VAL A 40 -12.37 -7.09 -7.08
C VAL A 40 -11.77 -5.73 -7.43
N ARG A 41 -11.19 -5.58 -8.64
CA ARG A 41 -10.64 -4.31 -9.12
C ARG A 41 -11.67 -3.19 -9.06
N ASN A 42 -12.86 -3.42 -9.60
CA ASN A 42 -13.92 -2.42 -9.63
C ASN A 42 -14.35 -2.03 -8.21
N LYS A 43 -14.39 -2.98 -7.27
CA LYS A 43 -14.73 -2.67 -5.88
C LYS A 43 -13.65 -1.84 -5.18
N LEU A 44 -12.37 -2.11 -5.45
CA LEU A 44 -11.26 -1.29 -4.92
C LEU A 44 -11.34 0.15 -5.43
N ILE A 45 -11.64 0.35 -6.72
CA ILE A 45 -11.86 1.68 -7.31
C ILE A 45 -13.07 2.40 -6.67
N GLU A 46 -14.15 1.68 -6.38
CA GLU A 46 -15.30 2.24 -5.66
C GLU A 46 -14.91 2.70 -4.25
N ILE A 47 -14.15 1.87 -3.52
CA ILE A 47 -13.67 2.18 -2.17
C ILE A 47 -12.77 3.42 -2.18
N GLU A 48 -11.84 3.52 -3.14
CA GLU A 48 -10.98 4.69 -3.30
C GLU A 48 -11.80 5.96 -3.52
N ASN A 49 -12.79 5.90 -4.41
CA ASN A 49 -13.65 7.05 -4.71
C ASN A 49 -14.45 7.54 -3.50
N GLN A 50 -14.82 6.63 -2.59
CA GLN A 50 -15.52 6.94 -1.34
C GLN A 50 -14.57 7.42 -0.23
N ASN A 51 -13.26 7.23 -0.37
CA ASN A 51 -12.26 7.44 0.68
C ASN A 51 -10.97 8.12 0.17
N LYS A 52 -11.10 9.09 -0.75
CA LYS A 52 -9.97 9.73 -1.46
C LYS A 52 -8.93 10.39 -0.56
N ASP A 53 -9.35 10.80 0.64
CA ASP A 53 -8.49 11.40 1.67
C ASP A 53 -7.78 10.36 2.56
N ARG A 54 -8.08 9.07 2.37
CA ARG A 54 -7.60 7.98 3.25
C ARG A 54 -6.78 6.92 2.53
N ILE A 55 -7.12 6.60 1.28
CA ILE A 55 -6.43 5.57 0.52
C ILE A 55 -6.38 5.92 -0.96
N GLN A 56 -5.26 5.59 -1.58
CA GLN A 56 -5.03 5.63 -3.01
C GLN A 56 -4.53 4.25 -3.45
N PHE A 57 -5.16 3.65 -4.47
CA PHE A 57 -4.72 2.37 -5.00
C PHE A 57 -3.86 2.56 -6.26
N ILE A 58 -2.74 1.84 -6.32
CA ILE A 58 -1.91 1.70 -7.52
C ILE A 58 -2.13 0.28 -8.03
N ILE A 59 -2.98 0.13 -9.06
CA ILE A 59 -3.44 -1.17 -9.53
C ILE A 59 -2.68 -1.57 -10.80
N TYR A 60 -2.01 -2.72 -10.73
CA TYR A 60 -1.30 -3.35 -11.83
C TYR A 60 -1.97 -4.65 -12.27
N ASP A 61 -1.98 -4.88 -13.58
CA ASP A 61 -2.40 -6.12 -14.21
C ASP A 61 -1.17 -6.92 -14.64
N GLY A 62 -0.99 -8.10 -14.05
CA GLY A 62 0.10 -9.01 -14.37
C GLY A 62 -0.11 -9.78 -15.69
N ASP A 63 -1.32 -9.76 -16.28
CA ASP A 63 -1.68 -10.42 -17.54
C ASP A 63 -1.27 -11.90 -17.62
N GLY A 64 -1.26 -12.61 -16.48
CA GLY A 64 -0.79 -13.99 -16.37
C GLY A 64 0.72 -14.16 -16.61
N ASN A 65 1.50 -13.08 -16.60
CA ASN A 65 2.93 -13.07 -16.87
C ASN A 65 3.73 -12.76 -15.59
N GLN A 66 4.51 -13.73 -15.13
CA GLN A 66 5.32 -13.59 -13.91
C GLN A 66 6.37 -12.49 -14.03
N ASP A 67 7.08 -12.39 -15.16
CA ASP A 67 8.15 -11.40 -15.33
C ASP A 67 7.58 -9.97 -15.33
N LEU A 68 6.35 -9.80 -15.81
CA LEU A 68 5.64 -8.52 -15.72
C LEU A 68 5.28 -8.21 -14.26
N GLN A 69 4.73 -9.18 -13.53
CA GLN A 69 4.39 -9.00 -12.11
C GLN A 69 5.63 -8.72 -11.24
N ASP A 70 6.76 -9.36 -11.51
CA ASP A 70 8.03 -9.12 -10.81
C ASP A 70 8.50 -7.66 -11.01
N LYS A 71 8.39 -7.13 -12.23
CA LYS A 71 8.73 -5.72 -12.52
C LYS A 71 7.80 -4.75 -11.80
N GLN A 72 6.49 -5.02 -11.83
CA GLN A 72 5.50 -4.20 -11.15
C GLN A 72 5.69 -4.22 -9.62
N LEU A 73 6.05 -5.38 -9.04
CA LEU A 73 6.41 -5.48 -7.62
C LEU A 73 7.64 -4.63 -7.30
N ALA A 74 8.69 -4.71 -8.13
CA ALA A 74 9.88 -3.90 -7.97
C ALA A 74 9.58 -2.39 -8.04
N GLU A 75 8.66 -1.96 -8.91
CA GLU A 75 8.17 -0.57 -8.97
C GLU A 75 7.47 -0.16 -7.67
N LEU A 76 6.54 -0.96 -7.16
CA LEU A 76 5.84 -0.67 -5.90
C LEU A 76 6.80 -0.57 -4.70
N ILE A 77 7.80 -1.46 -4.65
CA ILE A 77 8.85 -1.44 -3.63
C ILE A 77 9.68 -0.14 -3.74
N LYS A 78 10.10 0.22 -4.97
CA LYS A 78 10.88 1.43 -5.23
C LYS A 78 10.10 2.69 -4.85
N ASP A 79 8.80 2.70 -5.11
CA ASP A 79 7.88 3.79 -4.79
C ASP A 79 7.54 3.87 -3.30
N LYS A 80 8.01 2.91 -2.49
CA LYS A 80 7.81 2.84 -1.03
C LYS A 80 6.34 2.95 -0.65
N VAL A 81 5.49 2.18 -1.31
CA VAL A 81 4.07 2.08 -0.94
C VAL A 81 3.91 1.53 0.47
N ASP A 82 2.83 1.92 1.16
CA ASP A 82 2.59 1.55 2.55
C ASP A 82 2.12 0.09 2.68
N VAL A 83 1.38 -0.40 1.67
CA VAL A 83 0.77 -1.74 1.66
C VAL A 83 0.85 -2.33 0.26
N ILE A 84 1.11 -3.63 0.16
CA ILE A 84 1.04 -4.40 -1.09
C ILE A 84 0.01 -5.52 -0.95
N PHE A 85 -1.02 -5.49 -1.80
CA PHE A 85 -1.94 -6.60 -2.03
C PHE A 85 -1.44 -7.40 -3.23
N LEU A 86 -0.98 -8.63 -3.00
CA LEU A 86 -0.38 -9.47 -4.02
C LEU A 86 -1.27 -10.67 -4.33
N ASN A 87 -1.85 -10.69 -5.52
CA ASN A 87 -2.48 -11.85 -6.11
C ASN A 87 -1.53 -12.45 -7.17
N ILE A 88 -0.82 -13.51 -6.76
CA ILE A 88 0.34 -14.06 -7.46
C ILE A 88 -0.06 -14.73 -8.79
N VAL A 89 0.74 -14.54 -9.84
CA VAL A 89 0.61 -15.22 -11.15
C VAL A 89 0.92 -16.71 -11.05
N ASN A 90 2.09 -17.06 -10.52
CA ASN A 90 2.51 -18.45 -10.32
C ASN A 90 2.80 -18.73 -8.85
N ILE A 91 1.98 -19.58 -8.23
CA ILE A 91 2.09 -19.92 -6.81
C ILE A 91 3.45 -20.52 -6.43
N ASN A 92 4.14 -21.19 -7.37
CA ASN A 92 5.46 -21.76 -7.13
C ASN A 92 6.55 -20.70 -6.92
N ASN A 93 6.26 -19.43 -7.22
CA ASN A 93 7.17 -18.30 -7.00
C ASN A 93 6.91 -17.55 -5.69
N ALA A 94 5.96 -17.98 -4.86
CA ALA A 94 5.60 -17.29 -3.63
C ALA A 94 6.80 -17.04 -2.70
N ASP A 95 7.68 -18.05 -2.53
CA ASP A 95 8.88 -17.92 -1.69
C ASP A 95 9.85 -16.87 -2.25
N LYS A 96 10.09 -16.87 -3.56
CA LYS A 96 10.96 -15.89 -4.23
C LYS A 96 10.44 -14.48 -4.01
N LEU A 97 9.14 -14.25 -4.25
CA LEU A 97 8.50 -12.94 -4.11
C LEU A 97 8.53 -12.46 -2.65
N LEU A 98 8.30 -13.36 -1.70
CA LEU A 98 8.38 -13.04 -0.28
C LEU A 98 9.80 -12.63 0.14
N GLU A 99 10.82 -13.31 -0.37
CA GLU A 99 12.22 -12.96 -0.10
C GLU A 99 12.61 -11.62 -0.72
N GLU A 100 12.11 -11.28 -1.91
CA GLU A 100 12.30 -9.94 -2.53
C GLU A 100 11.68 -8.83 -1.67
N ILE A 101 10.45 -9.02 -1.19
CA ILE A 101 9.76 -8.07 -0.31
C ILE A 101 10.51 -7.91 1.02
N LYS A 102 10.91 -9.02 1.65
CA LYS A 102 11.67 -8.98 2.91
C LYS A 102 12.99 -8.23 2.74
N LYS A 103 13.75 -8.52 1.69
CA LYS A 103 15.01 -7.82 1.40
C LYS A 103 14.80 -6.33 1.24
N ALA A 104 13.68 -5.90 0.65
CA ALA A 104 13.40 -4.49 0.48
C ALA A 104 13.01 -3.77 1.79
N ILE A 105 12.34 -4.47 2.71
CA ILE A 105 11.82 -3.89 3.96
C ILE A 105 12.87 -3.91 5.09
N PHE A 106 13.70 -4.95 5.17
CA PHE A 106 14.62 -5.19 6.29
C PHE A 106 16.10 -4.87 5.99
N GLN A 107 16.36 -4.02 4.99
CA GLN A 107 17.70 -3.49 4.69
C GLN A 107 18.09 -2.36 5.66
#